data_AF-A0A6I4MIC3-F1
#
_entry.id   AF-A0A6I4MIC3-F1
#
_cell.length_a   1.000
_cell.length_b   1.000
_cell.length_c   1.000
_cell.angle_alpha   90.00
_cell.angle_beta   90.00
_cell.angle_gamma   90.00
#
_symmetry.space_group_name_H-M   'P 1'
#
loop_
_entity.id
_entity.type
_entity.pdbx_description
1 polymer ?
#
loop_
_entity_poly.entity_id
_entity_poly.type
_entity_poly.pdbx_seq_one_letter_code
_entity_poly.pdbx_strand_id
1 'polypeptide(L)'
;MDVSTKILPESDTQQDVRPDLSHGDGDHERFAHYVKKAKITESAVTGTPVIALCGKVWVPNRDPKKYPVCPECKEIYESMQPGGDKGDE
;
A
#
# COMPACT_ATOMS: atom_id res chain seq x y z
N MET A 1 2.92 -12.88 -59.98
CA MET A 1 3.60 -13.73 -58.98
C MET A 1 3.69 -12.91 -57.72
N ASP A 2 2.56 -12.87 -57.01
CA ASP A 2 2.22 -11.81 -56.09
C ASP A 2 2.30 -12.40 -54.69
N VAL A 3 3.51 -12.39 -54.10
CA VAL A 3 3.68 -12.82 -52.72
C VAL A 3 3.33 -11.65 -51.80
N SER A 4 2.02 -11.48 -51.57
CA SER A 4 1.49 -10.60 -50.53
C SER A 4 1.85 -11.17 -49.17
N THR A 5 3.00 -10.75 -48.65
CA THR A 5 3.35 -10.95 -47.24
C THR A 5 2.58 -9.93 -46.40
N LYS A 6 1.33 -10.28 -46.08
CA LYS A 6 0.56 -9.62 -45.01
C LYS A 6 1.15 -10.05 -43.67
N ILE A 7 2.18 -9.33 -43.20
CA ILE A 7 2.60 -9.40 -41.80
C ILE A 7 1.60 -8.53 -41.04
N LEU A 8 0.64 -9.17 -40.39
CA LEU A 8 -0.19 -8.49 -39.40
C LEU A 8 0.71 -8.07 -38.24
N PRO A 9 0.57 -6.85 -37.69
CA PRO A 9 1.34 -6.45 -36.53
C PRO A 9 0.91 -7.32 -35.35
N GLU A 10 1.85 -8.11 -34.85
CA GLU A 10 1.72 -8.83 -33.59
C GLU A 10 1.60 -7.77 -32.50
N SER A 11 0.37 -7.40 -32.18
CA SER A 11 0.05 -6.62 -31.01
C SER A 11 0.22 -7.54 -29.81
N ASP A 12 1.46 -7.92 -29.51
CA ASP A 12 1.85 -8.42 -28.20
C ASP A 12 1.87 -7.21 -27.27
N THR A 13 0.66 -6.72 -26.96
CA THR A 13 0.50 -5.99 -25.72
C THR A 13 0.57 -7.05 -24.64
N GLN A 14 1.80 -7.45 -24.30
CA GLN A 14 2.09 -8.05 -23.00
C GLN A 14 1.70 -6.97 -21.99
N GLN A 15 0.41 -6.94 -21.65
CA GLN A 15 -0.07 -6.31 -20.45
C GLN A 15 0.60 -7.10 -19.34
N ASP A 16 1.79 -6.62 -19.01
CA ASP A 16 2.48 -6.84 -17.78
C ASP A 16 1.43 -6.63 -16.68
N VAL A 17 0.79 -7.72 -16.25
CA VAL A 17 -0.09 -7.77 -15.08
C VAL A 17 0.81 -7.69 -13.85
N ARG A 18 1.72 -6.71 -13.82
CA ARG A 18 2.22 -6.23 -12.55
C ARG A 18 1.00 -5.62 -11.89
N PRO A 19 0.62 -6.08 -10.69
CA PRO A 19 -0.42 -5.41 -9.94
C PRO A 19 -0.04 -3.93 -9.93
N ASP A 20 -0.96 -3.10 -10.38
CA ASP A 20 -0.81 -1.66 -10.33
C ASP A 20 -0.70 -1.28 -8.84
N LEU A 21 0.54 -1.30 -8.35
CA LEU A 21 0.93 -0.67 -7.10
C LEU A 21 1.14 0.83 -7.34
N SER A 22 0.81 1.35 -8.53
CA SER A 22 0.77 2.78 -8.75
C SER A 22 -0.32 3.31 -7.84
N HIS A 23 0.15 3.90 -6.75
CA HIS A 23 -0.62 4.61 -5.77
C HIS A 23 -1.34 5.74 -6.52
N GLY A 24 -2.53 5.43 -7.03
CA GLY A 24 -3.49 6.42 -7.47
C GLY A 24 -3.65 7.43 -6.34
N ASP A 25 -3.47 8.69 -6.70
CA ASP A 25 -3.54 9.86 -5.84
C ASP A 25 -2.42 10.00 -4.80
N GLY A 26 -1.52 10.95 -5.09
CA GLY A 26 -0.48 11.49 -4.20
C GLY A 26 -0.98 12.16 -2.92
N ASP A 27 -2.10 11.69 -2.36
CA ASP A 27 -2.65 12.02 -1.04
C ASP A 27 -2.75 10.79 -0.13
N HIS A 28 -2.82 9.57 -0.68
CA HIS A 28 -2.88 8.34 0.12
C HIS A 28 -1.54 7.92 0.75
N GLU A 29 -0.43 8.57 0.36
CA GLU A 29 0.88 8.47 1.01
C GLU A 29 1.07 9.47 2.17
N ARG A 30 0.17 10.42 2.36
CA ARG A 30 0.36 11.52 3.31
C ARG A 30 -0.05 11.19 4.74
N PHE A 31 -0.70 10.05 4.94
CA PHE A 31 -1.19 9.63 6.24
C PHE A 31 -0.55 8.32 6.70
N ALA A 32 -0.14 8.28 7.97
CA ALA A 32 0.28 7.07 8.64
C ALA A 32 -0.96 6.21 8.97
N HIS A 33 -0.86 4.91 8.71
CA HIS A 33 -1.92 3.96 8.99
C HIS A 33 -1.48 2.96 10.06
N TYR A 34 -2.37 2.63 11.00
CA TYR A 34 -2.08 1.63 12.02
C TYR A 34 -2.23 0.22 11.45
N VAL A 35 -1.25 -0.62 11.77
CA VAL A 35 -1.23 -2.06 11.53
C VAL A 35 -0.83 -2.73 12.83
N LYS A 36 -1.14 -4.02 12.96
CA LYS A 36 -0.55 -4.88 13.98
C LYS A 36 0.98 -4.74 13.96
N LYS A 37 1.57 -4.36 15.09
CA LYS A 37 3.02 -4.09 15.25
C LYS A 37 3.91 -5.22 14.72
N ALA A 38 3.52 -6.47 14.91
CA ALA A 38 4.26 -7.62 14.38
C ALA A 38 4.30 -7.65 12.84
N LYS A 39 3.19 -7.27 12.19
CA LYS A 39 3.05 -7.31 10.72
C LYS A 39 3.81 -6.17 10.04
N ILE A 40 3.80 -4.96 10.60
CA ILE A 40 4.49 -3.81 9.97
C ILE A 40 6.00 -4.03 9.93
N THR A 41 6.61 -4.59 10.97
CA THR A 41 8.05 -4.86 11.03
C THR A 41 8.47 -5.94 10.04
N GLU A 42 7.74 -7.05 9.97
CA GLU A 42 8.01 -8.12 9.00
C GLU A 42 7.89 -7.60 7.57
N SER A 43 6.80 -6.90 7.27
CA SER A 43 6.54 -6.37 5.93
C SER A 43 7.48 -5.26 5.49
N ALA A 44 8.05 -4.49 6.43
CA ALA A 44 9.10 -3.52 6.12
C ALA A 44 10.41 -4.19 5.67
N VAL A 45 10.66 -5.43 6.09
CA VAL A 45 11.86 -6.20 5.69
C VAL A 45 11.60 -7.00 4.41
N THR A 46 10.42 -7.63 4.32
CA THR A 46 10.07 -8.51 3.19
C THR A 46 9.50 -7.78 1.98
N GLY A 47 9.10 -6.51 2.14
CA GLY A 47 8.43 -5.73 1.09
C GLY A 47 7.02 -6.23 0.78
N THR A 48 6.41 -7.01 1.67
CA THR A 48 5.05 -7.51 1.47
C THR A 48 4.01 -6.42 1.76
N PRO A 49 2.89 -6.38 1.02
CA PRO A 49 1.80 -5.47 1.33
C PRO A 49 1.12 -5.82 2.66
N VAL A 50 0.78 -4.79 3.44
CA VAL A 50 0.00 -4.88 4.68
C VAL A 50 -1.34 -4.20 4.53
N ILE A 51 -2.29 -4.58 5.38
CA ILE A 51 -3.64 -4.02 5.44
C ILE A 51 -3.81 -3.24 6.74
N ALA A 52 -4.28 -2.00 6.63
CA ALA A 52 -4.52 -1.09 7.75
C ALA A 52 -5.77 -1.50 8.54
N LEU A 53 -5.94 -0.91 9.73
CA LEU A 53 -7.23 -0.93 10.42
C LEU A 53 -8.36 -0.36 9.56
N CYS A 54 -8.08 0.68 8.76
CA CYS A 54 -9.02 1.29 7.81
C CYS A 54 -9.21 0.49 6.50
N GLY A 55 -8.62 -0.72 6.38
CA GLY A 55 -8.70 -1.55 5.17
C GLY A 55 -7.77 -1.16 4.02
N LYS A 56 -6.98 -0.08 4.15
CA LYS A 56 -6.00 0.32 3.11
C LYS A 56 -4.87 -0.69 3.00
N VAL A 57 -4.53 -1.08 1.77
CA VAL A 57 -3.40 -1.95 1.47
C VAL A 57 -2.21 -1.12 0.99
N TRP A 58 -1.02 -1.30 1.58
CA TRP A 58 0.20 -0.61 1.14
C TRP A 58 1.45 -1.43 1.46
N VAL A 59 2.57 -1.13 0.78
CA VAL A 59 3.89 -1.66 1.15
C VAL A 59 4.61 -0.61 2.00
N PRO A 60 5.04 -0.93 3.23
CA PRO A 60 5.73 0.03 4.09
C PRO A 60 7.13 0.34 3.54
N ASN A 61 7.30 1.56 3.01
CA ASN A 61 8.58 2.03 2.44
C ASN A 61 9.03 3.40 2.99
N ARG A 62 8.28 3.99 3.93
CA ARG A 62 8.56 5.33 4.49
C ARG A 62 8.37 5.36 6.01
N ASP A 63 8.98 6.34 6.68
CA ASP A 63 8.85 6.56 8.12
C ASP A 63 7.42 7.06 8.49
N PRO A 64 6.62 6.30 9.26
CA PRO A 64 5.27 6.73 9.63
C PRO A 64 5.26 7.94 10.58
N LYS A 65 6.37 8.25 11.26
CA LYS A 65 6.50 9.41 12.16
C LYS A 65 6.50 10.76 11.45
N LYS A 66 6.72 10.78 10.12
CA LYS A 66 6.75 12.01 9.31
C LYS A 66 5.37 12.42 8.79
N TYR A 67 4.34 11.62 9.05
CA TYR A 67 3.02 11.79 8.47
C TYR A 67 1.94 11.81 9.57
N PRO A 68 0.90 12.65 9.44
CA PRO A 68 -0.26 12.59 10.34
C PRO A 68 -0.94 11.22 10.28
N VAL A 69 -1.48 10.74 11.39
CA VAL A 69 -2.21 9.46 11.42
C VAL A 69 -3.56 9.62 10.72
N CYS A 70 -3.97 8.61 9.95
CA CYS A 70 -5.29 8.53 9.34
C CYS A 70 -6.39 8.63 10.42
N PRO A 71 -7.38 9.52 10.29
CA PRO A 71 -8.39 9.75 11.32
C PRO A 71 -9.19 8.48 11.66
N GLU A 72 -9.57 7.70 10.65
CA GLU A 72 -10.28 6.43 10.86
C GLU A 72 -9.43 5.41 11.63
N CYS A 73 -8.16 5.24 11.25
CA CYS A 73 -7.24 4.38 12.00
C CYS A 73 -7.12 4.83 13.45
N LYS A 74 -7.08 6.15 13.69
CA LYS A 74 -6.98 6.73 15.02
C LYS A 74 -8.23 6.41 15.86
N GLU A 75 -9.43 6.64 15.33
CA GLU A 75 -10.70 6.38 16.04
C GLU A 75 -10.87 4.89 16.40
N ILE A 76 -10.54 3.99 15.46
CA ILE A 76 -10.61 2.54 15.70
C ILE A 76 -9.57 2.15 16.76
N TYR A 77 -8.35 2.67 16.67
CA TYR A 77 -7.28 2.40 17.64
C TYR A 77 -7.64 2.90 19.04
N GLU A 78 -8.16 4.13 19.17
CA GLU A 78 -8.64 4.70 20.44
C GLU A 78 -9.80 3.89 21.03
N SER A 79 -10.71 3.40 20.17
CA SER A 79 -11.82 2.53 20.61
C SER A 79 -11.37 1.14 21.07
N MET A 80 -10.22 0.66 20.59
CA MET A 80 -9.65 -0.64 20.96
C MET A 80 -8.71 -0.60 22.17
N GLN A 81 -8.22 0.58 22.59
CA GLN A 81 -7.40 0.72 23.81
C GLN A 81 -8.31 0.94 25.04
N PRO A 82 -8.51 -0.06 25.92
CA PRO A 82 -9.15 0.15 27.21
C PRO A 82 -8.19 0.93 28.12
N GLY A 83 -8.27 2.26 28.12
CA GLY A 83 -7.43 3.15 28.92
C GLY A 83 -6.12 3.49 28.19
N GLY A 84 -6.03 4.74 27.72
CA GLY A 84 -4.89 5.23 26.95
C GLY A 84 -3.59 5.17 27.75
N ASP A 85 -2.75 4.19 27.44
CA ASP A 85 -1.36 4.20 27.83
C ASP A 85 -0.56 4.95 26.76
N LYS A 86 -0.06 6.10 27.20
CA LYS A 86 0.70 7.10 26.48
C LYS A 86 2.14 6.60 26.40
N GLY A 87 2.43 5.71 25.46
CA GLY A 87 3.72 5.03 25.34
C GLY A 87 4.66 5.65 24.32
N ASP A 88 5.16 6.86 24.57
CA ASP A 88 6.35 7.42 23.94
C ASP A 88 7.33 7.86 25.05
N GLU A 89 8.21 6.96 25.49
CA GLU A 89 9.52 7.31 26.06
C GLU A 89 10.61 6.69 25.19
#